data_AF-A0A0G9HGY8-F1
#
_entry.id   AF-A0A0G9HGY8-F1
#
_cell.length_a   1.000
_cell.length_b   1.000
_cell.length_c   1.000
_cell.angle_alpha   90.00
_cell.angle_beta   90.00
_cell.angle_gamma   90.00
#
_symmetry.space_group_name_H-M   'P 1'
#
loop_
_entity.id
_entity.type
_entity.pdbx_description
1 polymer ?
#
loop_
_entity_poly.entity_id
_entity_poly.type
_entity_poly.pdbx_seq_one_letter_code
_entity_poly.pdbx_strand_id
1 'polypeptide(L)'
;MSLKKGAGPKLIPATLTITGQGSSDKLDVTYHNRKQSEIRERVDSGVTLAALVAFVVESWAADFALTEEGVIEFEDEYPGIVGAVMEGFHTSRRKELEKN
;
A
#
# COMPACT_ATOMS: atom_id res chain seq x y z
N MET A 1 18.98 -6.62 20.49
CA MET A 1 19.42 -5.62 19.49
C MET A 1 18.71 -4.30 19.75
N SER A 2 19.40 -3.16 19.67
CA SER A 2 18.78 -1.84 19.88
C SER A 2 18.10 -1.33 18.60
N LEU A 3 16.98 -0.61 18.76
CA LEU A 3 16.30 0.08 17.66
C LEU A 3 17.18 1.25 17.18
N LYS A 4 17.71 1.17 15.96
CA LYS A 4 18.51 2.24 15.34
C LYS A 4 17.63 3.10 14.43
N LYS A 5 17.73 4.42 14.60
CA LYS A 5 17.08 5.39 13.69
C LYS A 5 17.58 5.16 12.26
N GLY A 6 16.65 5.06 11.31
CA GLY A 6 16.96 4.92 9.88
C GLY A 6 17.30 3.51 9.41
N ALA A 7 17.30 2.50 10.30
CA ALA A 7 17.58 1.11 9.92
C ALA A 7 16.35 0.34 9.37
N GLY A 8 15.25 1.04 9.07
CA GLY A 8 14.06 0.42 8.47
C GLY A 8 14.28 0.05 7.00
N PRO A 9 13.61 -0.99 6.49
CA PRO A 9 13.66 -1.33 5.06
C PRO A 9 13.10 -0.17 4.23
N LYS A 10 13.66 0.07 3.04
CA LYS A 10 13.16 1.11 2.13
C LYS A 10 11.98 0.65 1.30
N LEU A 11 11.97 -0.64 0.94
CA LEU A 11 10.93 -1.31 0.18
C LEU A 11 10.38 -2.48 1.00
N ILE A 12 9.09 -2.75 0.85
CA ILE A 12 8.40 -3.83 1.56
C ILE A 12 7.61 -4.64 0.54
N PRO A 13 8.08 -5.84 0.14
CA PRO A 13 7.29 -6.75 -0.66
C PRO A 13 6.15 -7.32 0.19
N ALA A 14 4.97 -7.45 -0.40
CA ALA A 14 3.77 -7.97 0.23
C ALA A 14 2.88 -8.67 -0.80
N THR A 15 2.18 -9.71 -0.37
CA THR A 15 1.12 -10.35 -1.17
C THR A 15 -0.20 -10.06 -0.49
N LEU A 16 -1.06 -9.30 -1.15
CA LEU A 16 -2.42 -9.04 -0.68
C LEU A 16 -3.33 -10.17 -1.13
N THR A 17 -4.09 -10.74 -0.21
CA THR A 17 -5.18 -11.65 -0.55
C THR A 17 -6.48 -10.86 -0.47
N ILE A 18 -7.08 -10.58 -1.62
CA ILE A 18 -8.29 -9.77 -1.75
C ILE A 18 -9.45 -10.74 -1.93
N THR A 19 -10.35 -10.78 -0.95
CA THR A 19 -11.54 -11.63 -1.00
C THR A 19 -12.78 -10.78 -1.17
N GLY A 20 -13.55 -11.00 -2.23
CA GLY A 20 -14.77 -10.25 -2.51
C GLY A 20 -15.63 -10.95 -3.56
N GLN A 21 -16.96 -10.76 -3.49
CA GLN A 21 -17.93 -11.26 -4.49
C GLN A 21 -17.81 -12.75 -4.87
N GLY A 22 -17.28 -13.59 -3.97
CA GLY A 22 -17.11 -15.02 -4.20
C GLY A 22 -15.79 -15.42 -4.89
N SER A 23 -14.90 -14.48 -5.20
CA SER A 23 -13.51 -14.75 -5.60
C SER A 23 -12.52 -14.43 -4.48
N SER A 24 -11.35 -15.06 -4.56
CA SER A 24 -10.19 -14.75 -3.75
C SER A 24 -9.01 -14.56 -4.69
N ASP A 25 -8.65 -13.31 -4.90
CA ASP A 25 -7.57 -12.92 -5.79
C ASP A 25 -6.31 -12.57 -4.98
N LYS A 26 -5.15 -12.71 -5.60
CA LYS A 26 -3.86 -12.35 -5.00
C LYS A 26 -3.23 -11.24 -5.81
N LEU A 27 -2.77 -10.20 -5.12
CA LEU A 27 -2.03 -9.09 -5.71
C LEU A 27 -0.68 -8.98 -5.03
N ASP A 28 0.38 -9.24 -5.78
CA ASP A 28 1.75 -8.99 -5.33
C ASP A 28 2.09 -7.51 -5.50
N VAL A 29 2.51 -6.86 -4.42
CA VAL A 29 2.81 -5.43 -4.34
C VAL A 29 4.14 -5.22 -3.65
N THR A 30 4.95 -4.29 -4.17
CA THR A 30 6.09 -3.73 -3.46
C THR A 30 5.76 -2.32 -3.04
N TYR A 31 5.80 -2.05 -1.75
CA TYR A 31 5.57 -0.72 -1.20
C TYR A 31 6.88 0.04 -1.00
N HIS A 32 6.86 1.34 -1.25
CA HIS A 32 7.77 2.27 -0.61
C HIS A 32 7.46 2.37 0.88
N ASN A 33 8.43 2.14 1.76
CA ASN A 33 8.26 2.37 3.20
C ASN A 33 8.32 3.87 3.53
N ARG A 34 7.34 4.62 3.03
CA ARG A 34 7.19 6.06 3.26
C ARG A 34 7.01 6.32 4.74
N LYS A 35 7.56 7.45 5.22
CA LYS A 35 7.37 7.89 6.60
C LYS A 35 5.92 8.35 6.79
N GLN A 36 5.42 8.21 8.01
CA GLN A 36 4.09 8.70 8.34
C GLN A 36 3.96 10.21 8.15
N SER A 37 5.04 10.97 8.34
CA SER A 37 5.07 12.42 8.08
C SER A 37 4.84 12.74 6.60
N GLU A 38 5.47 12.01 5.68
CA GLU A 38 5.32 12.21 4.22
C GLU A 38 3.88 11.89 3.77
N ILE A 39 3.26 10.87 4.36
CA ILE A 39 1.86 10.51 4.08
C ILE A 39 0.94 11.62 4.60
N ARG A 40 1.16 12.08 5.83
CA ARG A 40 0.37 13.14 6.45
C ARG A 40 0.44 14.44 5.64
N GLU A 41 1.64 14.85 5.24
CA GLU A 41 1.84 16.05 4.41
C GLU A 41 1.01 16.00 3.12
N ARG A 42 0.94 14.83 2.47
CA ARG A 42 0.14 14.65 1.26
C ARG A 42 -1.36 14.68 1.53
N VAL A 43 -1.82 13.99 2.58
CA VAL A 43 -3.23 14.02 2.98
C VAL A 43 -3.66 15.45 3.33
N ASP A 44 -2.83 16.17 4.08
CA ASP A 44 -3.07 17.58 4.45
C ASP A 44 -3.06 18.51 3.22
N SER A 45 -2.35 18.15 2.14
CA SER A 45 -2.42 18.86 0.86
C SER A 45 -3.64 18.53 -0.01
N GLY A 46 -4.50 17.60 0.44
CA GLY A 46 -5.74 17.25 -0.25
C GLY A 46 -5.56 16.32 -1.46
N VAL A 47 -4.51 15.49 -1.49
CA VAL A 47 -4.37 14.49 -2.56
C VAL A 47 -5.50 13.46 -2.47
N THR A 48 -5.89 12.92 -3.62
CA THR A 48 -6.84 11.82 -3.68
C THR A 48 -6.23 10.54 -3.10
N LEU A 49 -7.08 9.59 -2.70
CA LEU A 49 -6.62 8.27 -2.25
C LEU A 49 -5.90 7.52 -3.36
N ALA A 50 -6.34 7.68 -4.62
CA ALA A 50 -5.68 7.10 -5.79
C ALA A 50 -4.25 7.63 -5.99
N ALA A 51 -4.07 8.95 -5.90
CA ALA A 51 -2.75 9.57 -5.92
C ALA A 51 -1.88 9.14 -4.72
N LEU A 52 -2.50 8.87 -3.57
CA LEU A 52 -1.79 8.35 -2.41
C LEU A 52 -1.31 6.89 -2.60
N VAL A 53 -2.13 6.03 -3.23
CA VAL A 53 -1.74 4.67 -3.62
C VAL A 53 -0.54 4.71 -4.57
N ALA A 54 -0.62 5.51 -5.64
CA ALA A 54 0.48 5.68 -6.60
C ALA A 54 1.77 6.22 -5.94
N PHE A 55 1.66 6.90 -4.80
CA PHE A 55 2.83 7.39 -4.04
C PHE A 55 3.46 6.33 -3.11
N VAL A 56 2.65 5.42 -2.56
CA VAL A 56 3.14 4.40 -1.59
C VAL A 56 3.49 3.07 -2.25
N VAL A 57 2.96 2.78 -3.44
CA VAL A 57 3.29 1.60 -4.22
C VAL A 57 4.46 1.91 -5.17
N GLU A 58 5.50 1.08 -5.12
CA GLU A 58 6.63 1.11 -6.06
C GLU A 58 6.31 0.29 -7.32
N SER A 59 5.73 -0.91 -7.13
CA SER A 59 5.33 -1.81 -8.21
C SER A 59 4.24 -2.77 -7.74
N TRP A 60 3.43 -3.27 -8.67
CA TRP A 60 2.47 -4.33 -8.40
C TRP A 60 2.34 -5.27 -9.60
N ALA A 61 1.78 -6.47 -9.37
CA ALA A 61 1.48 -7.45 -10.40
C ALA A 61 0.03 -7.29 -10.89
N ALA A 62 -0.28 -6.14 -11.49
CA ALA A 62 -1.56 -5.84 -12.10
C ALA A 62 -1.36 -5.11 -13.43
N ASP A 63 -2.33 -5.23 -14.34
CA ASP A 63 -2.28 -4.62 -15.68
C ASP A 63 -2.60 -3.10 -15.66
N PHE A 64 -2.91 -2.54 -14.49
CA PHE A 64 -3.21 -1.13 -14.30
C PHE A 64 -1.93 -0.32 -14.04
N ALA A 65 -1.87 0.89 -14.61
CA ALA A 65 -0.74 1.79 -14.42
C ALA A 65 -0.70 2.36 -12.99
N LEU A 66 0.51 2.54 -12.44
CA LEU A 66 0.73 3.23 -11.17
C LEU A 66 0.70 4.76 -11.34
N THR A 67 -0.43 5.26 -11.80
CA THR A 67 -0.77 6.68 -11.84
C THR A 67 -2.09 6.91 -11.10
N GLU A 68 -2.46 8.16 -10.85
CA GLU A 68 -3.76 8.45 -10.24
C GLU A 68 -4.90 7.89 -11.10
N GLU A 69 -4.84 8.08 -12.41
CA GLU A 69 -5.83 7.60 -13.37
C GLU A 69 -5.87 6.07 -13.43
N GLY A 70 -4.71 5.39 -13.51
CA GLY A 70 -4.67 3.93 -13.55
C GLY A 70 -5.17 3.28 -12.25
N VAL A 71 -4.98 3.92 -11.10
CA VAL A 71 -5.56 3.47 -9.83
C VAL A 71 -7.08 3.68 -9.80
N ILE A 72 -7.59 4.77 -10.40
CA ILE A 72 -9.04 4.98 -10.54
C ILE A 72 -9.65 3.92 -11.45
N GLU A 73 -9.03 3.64 -12.60
CA GLU A 73 -9.46 2.56 -13.50
C GLU A 73 -9.49 1.20 -12.78
N PHE A 74 -8.48 0.93 -11.94
CA PHE A 74 -8.46 -0.29 -11.14
C PHE A 74 -9.61 -0.34 -10.13
N GLU A 75 -9.93 0.76 -9.45
CA GLU A 75 -11.07 0.83 -8.52
C GLU A 75 -12.42 0.68 -9.24
N ASP A 76 -12.55 1.20 -10.45
CA ASP A 76 -13.76 1.08 -11.26
C ASP A 76 -14.02 -0.38 -11.69
N GLU A 77 -12.97 -1.12 -12.04
CA GLU A 77 -13.06 -2.55 -12.40
C GLU A 77 -13.12 -3.49 -11.19
N TYR A 78 -12.39 -3.14 -10.12
CA TYR A 78 -12.26 -3.91 -8.88
C TYR A 78 -12.58 -3.03 -7.66
N PRO A 79 -13.87 -2.80 -7.36
CA PRO A 79 -14.29 -1.95 -6.26
C PRO A 79 -13.71 -2.42 -4.91
N GLY A 80 -13.14 -1.48 -4.16
CA GLY A 80 -12.49 -1.69 -2.87
C GLY A 80 -10.98 -1.94 -2.95
N ILE A 81 -10.38 -2.00 -4.13
CA ILE A 81 -8.95 -2.28 -4.29
C ILE A 81 -8.08 -1.20 -3.67
N VAL A 82 -8.45 0.09 -3.79
CA VAL A 82 -7.72 1.20 -3.18
C VAL A 82 -7.67 1.04 -1.66
N GLY A 83 -8.79 0.64 -1.06
CA GLY A 83 -8.87 0.34 0.37
C GLY A 83 -7.96 -0.84 0.76
N ALA A 84 -8.05 -1.94 0.01
CA ALA A 84 -7.25 -3.14 0.26
C ALA A 84 -5.74 -2.89 0.14
N VAL A 85 -5.30 -2.10 -0.85
CA VAL A 85 -3.89 -1.73 -1.03
C VAL A 85 -3.40 -0.85 0.12
N MET A 86 -4.19 0.13 0.55
CA MET A 86 -3.82 0.98 1.69
C MET A 86 -3.79 0.21 3.02
N GLU A 87 -4.74 -0.70 3.24
CA GLU A 87 -4.72 -1.60 4.41
C GLU A 87 -3.50 -2.54 4.37
N GLY A 88 -3.21 -3.09 3.19
CA GLY A 88 -2.01 -3.88 2.91
C GLY A 88 -0.74 -3.13 3.30
N PHE A 89 -0.59 -1.89 2.83
CA PHE A 89 0.54 -1.02 3.17
C PHE A 89 0.71 -0.84 4.69
N HIS A 90 -0.36 -0.58 5.43
CA HIS A 90 -0.30 -0.42 6.88
C HIS A 90 0.02 -1.73 7.60
N THR A 91 -0.53 -2.84 7.12
CA THR A 91 -0.32 -4.18 7.68
C THR A 91 1.12 -4.65 7.47
N SER A 92 1.67 -4.51 6.26
CA SER A 92 3.04 -4.90 5.94
C SER A 92 4.11 -4.08 6.69
N ARG A 93 3.76 -2.89 7.17
CA ARG A 93 4.64 -2.05 8.01
C ARG A 93 4.54 -2.34 9.50
N ARG A 94 3.53 -3.10 9.92
CA ARG A 94 3.28 -3.40 11.33
C ARG A 94 4.44 -4.22 11.88
N LYS A 95 4.91 -3.87 13.06
CA LYS A 95 5.85 -4.68 13.82
C LYS A 95 5.06 -5.50 14.83
N GLU A 96 5.32 -6.80 14.86
CA GLU A 96 4.76 -7.67 15.89
C GLU A 96 5.66 -7.69 17.12
N LEU A 97 5.03 -7.69 18.29
CA LEU A 97 5.72 -7.91 19.55
C LEU A 97 5.73 -9.41 19.80
N GLU A 98 6.91 -10.02 19.72
CA GLU A 98 7.07 -11.38 20.21
C GLU A 98 7.06 -11.36 21.75
N LYS A 99 6.27 -12.24 22.37
CA LYS A 99 6.13 -12.30 23.84
C LYS A 99 7.47 -12.67 24.49
N ASN A 100 7.76 -12.00 25.60
CA ASN A 100 8.85 -12.37 26.53
C ASN A 100 8.56 -13.68 27.23
#